data_AF-A0A834IEC6-F1
#
_entry.id   AF-A0A834IEC6-F1
#
_cell.length_a   1.000
_cell.length_b   1.000
_cell.length_c   1.000
_cell.angle_alpha   90.00
_cell.angle_beta   90.00
_cell.angle_gamma   90.00
#
_symmetry.space_group_name_H-M   'P 1'
#
loop_
_entity.id
_entity.type
_entity.pdbx_description
1 polymer ?
#
loop_
_entity_poly.entity_id
_entity_poly.type
_entity_poly.pdbx_seq_one_letter_code
_entity_poly.pdbx_strand_id
1 'polypeptide(L)'
;MIRDILVPVMEEQGLEETRFQQDGATAHTAHSTIQLLNDVFPRRLISRSGDLEWLAKSPDLPAPDFFLWDVMKNALKRAESCIANRGHHLADITFQS
;
A
#
# COMPACT_ATOMS: atom_id res chain seq x y z
N MET A 1 -5.00 13.62 -1.70
CA MET A 1 -4.35 12.30 -1.92
C MET A 1 -5.28 11.33 -2.62
N ILE A 2 -6.40 10.89 -2.02
CA ILE A 2 -7.29 9.90 -2.66
C ILE A 2 -7.81 10.41 -4.02
N ARG A 3 -8.41 11.61 -4.06
CA ARG A 3 -8.93 12.17 -5.32
C ARG A 3 -7.84 12.65 -6.28
N ASP A 4 -6.76 13.21 -5.74
CA ASP A 4 -5.77 13.92 -6.55
C ASP A 4 -4.65 13.03 -7.09
N ILE A 5 -4.43 11.86 -6.47
CA ILE A 5 -3.32 10.96 -6.80
C ILE A 5 -3.85 9.56 -7.11
N LEU A 6 -4.61 8.97 -6.18
CA LEU A 6 -4.99 7.57 -6.31
C LEU A 6 -6.00 7.35 -7.45
N VAL A 7 -7.06 8.16 -7.52
CA VAL A 7 -8.10 8.01 -8.55
C VAL A 7 -7.54 8.12 -9.98
N PRO A 8 -6.74 9.16 -10.34
CA PRO A 8 -6.15 9.24 -11.67
C PRO A 8 -5.27 8.04 -12.04
N VAL A 9 -4.47 7.54 -11.09
CA VAL A 9 -3.62 6.36 -11.30
C VAL A 9 -4.47 5.11 -11.54
N MET A 10 -5.60 4.97 -10.84
CA MET A 10 -6.49 3.83 -11.06
C MET A 10 -7.14 3.86 -12.44
N GLU A 11 -7.58 5.04 -12.90
CA GLU A 11 -8.14 5.22 -14.24
C GLU A 11 -7.10 4.95 -15.34
N GLU A 12 -5.87 5.43 -15.17
CA GLU A 12 -4.78 5.19 -16.12
C GLU A 12 -4.44 3.70 -16.25
N GLN A 13 -4.52 2.96 -15.14
CA GLN A 13 -4.16 1.54 -15.07
C GLN A 13 -5.34 0.58 -15.28
N GLY A 14 -6.56 1.09 -15.52
CA GLY A 14 -7.76 0.26 -15.69
C GLY A 14 -8.13 -0.53 -14.43
N LEU A 15 -7.98 0.09 -13.25
CA LEU A 15 -8.19 -0.50 -11.93
C LEU A 15 -9.49 -0.03 -11.26
N GLU A 16 -10.45 0.51 -12.01
CA GLU A 16 -11.63 1.19 -11.48
C GLU A 16 -12.50 0.27 -10.60
N GLU A 17 -12.50 -1.03 -10.85
CA GLU A 17 -13.28 -2.05 -10.10
C GLU A 17 -12.55 -2.62 -8.87
N THR A 18 -11.35 -2.11 -8.55
CA THR A 18 -10.52 -2.62 -7.45
C THR A 18 -11.14 -2.32 -6.09
N ARG A 19 -10.99 -3.21 -5.11
CA ARG A 19 -11.40 -2.95 -3.73
C ARG A 19 -10.34 -2.12 -3.01
N PHE A 20 -10.78 -1.13 -2.24
CA PHE A 20 -9.90 -0.34 -1.39
C PHE A 20 -9.89 -0.93 0.02
N GLN A 21 -8.71 -1.16 0.58
CA GLN A 21 -8.53 -1.66 1.94
C GLN A 21 -7.65 -0.68 2.72
N GLN A 22 -8.08 -0.31 3.92
CA GLN A 22 -7.27 0.44 4.88
C GLN A 22 -7.40 -0.17 6.28
N ASP A 23 -6.41 0.09 7.13
CA ASP A 23 -6.45 -0.34 8.52
C ASP A 23 -7.52 0.42 9.32
N GLY A 24 -7.70 0.00 10.58
CA GLY A 24 -8.64 0.63 11.50
C GLY A 24 -8.04 1.75 12.35
N ALA A 25 -6.93 2.39 11.95
CA ALA A 25 -6.33 3.44 12.78
C ALA A 25 -7.23 4.69 12.83
N THR A 26 -7.27 5.37 13.98
CA THR A 26 -8.23 6.44 14.26
C THR A 26 -8.20 7.59 13.24
N ALA A 27 -7.02 7.90 12.69
CA ALA A 27 -6.87 8.92 11.64
C ALA A 27 -7.58 8.53 10.32
N HIS A 28 -7.72 7.24 10.06
CA HIS A 28 -8.31 6.68 8.84
C HIS A 28 -9.82 6.36 8.99
N THR A 29 -10.34 6.36 10.22
CA THR A 29 -11.75 6.06 10.53
C THR A 29 -12.57 7.30 10.89
N ALA A 30 -12.05 8.51 10.66
CA ALA A 30 -12.85 9.72 10.80
C ALA A 30 -14.04 9.66 9.82
N HIS A 31 -15.21 10.13 10.26
CA HIS A 31 -16.44 10.03 9.48
C HIS A 31 -16.31 10.68 8.09
N SER A 32 -15.66 11.84 8.00
CA SER A 32 -15.40 12.53 6.72
C SER A 32 -14.51 11.71 5.79
N THR A 33 -13.52 10.99 6.32
CA THR A 33 -12.63 10.12 5.56
C THR A 33 -13.38 8.90 5.02
N ILE A 34 -14.17 8.24 5.86
CA ILE A 34 -14.98 7.08 5.45
C ILE A 34 -16.02 7.49 4.40
N GLN A 35 -16.67 8.63 4.57
CA GLN A 35 -17.63 9.14 3.59
C GLN A 35 -16.97 9.40 2.24
N LEU A 36 -15.81 10.07 2.23
CA LEU A 36 -15.01 10.26 1.02
C LEU A 36 -14.66 8.94 0.34
N LEU A 37 -14.26 7.93 1.11
CA LEU A 37 -13.86 6.62 0.58
C LEU A 37 -15.07 5.84 0.05
N ASN A 38 -16.23 5.91 0.69
CA ASN A 38 -17.46 5.29 0.17
C ASN A 38 -17.91 5.95 -1.15
N ASP A 39 -17.74 7.26 -1.30
CA ASP A 39 -18.06 7.97 -2.55
C ASP A 39 -17.15 7.51 -3.72
N VAL A 40 -15.88 7.23 -3.44
CA VAL A 40 -14.88 6.82 -4.44
C VAL A 40 -14.92 5.31 -4.71
N PHE A 41 -15.19 4.52 -3.68
CA PHE A 41 -15.18 3.05 -3.70
C PHE A 41 -16.52 2.45 -3.27
N PRO A 42 -17.64 2.78 -3.96
CA PRO A 42 -18.96 2.33 -3.54
C PRO A 42 -19.06 0.81 -3.57
N ARG A 43 -19.46 0.21 -2.44
CA ARG A 43 -19.54 -1.25 -2.20
C ARG A 43 -18.19 -1.99 -2.31
N ARG A 44 -17.10 -1.23 -2.29
CA ARG A 44 -15.72 -1.72 -2.51
C ARG A 44 -14.77 -1.28 -1.41
N LEU A 45 -15.27 -0.63 -0.36
CA LEU A 45 -14.47 -0.20 0.79
C LEU A 45 -14.41 -1.30 1.86
N ILE A 46 -13.21 -1.79 2.13
CA ILE A 46 -12.88 -2.66 3.27
C ILE A 46 -12.20 -1.80 4.34
N SER A 47 -12.94 -1.47 5.40
CA SER A 47 -12.43 -0.62 6.49
C SER A 47 -13.28 -0.77 7.75
N ARG A 48 -12.80 -0.24 8.88
CA ARG A 48 -13.65 -0.05 10.06
C ARG A 48 -14.72 0.99 9.71
N SER A 49 -15.99 0.62 9.86
CA SER A 49 -17.15 1.42 9.44
C SER A 49 -17.30 1.62 7.92
N GLY A 50 -16.64 0.80 7.10
CA GLY A 50 -16.86 0.75 5.64
C GLY A 50 -17.95 -0.25 5.23
N ASP A 51 -18.13 -0.44 3.92
CA ASP A 51 -19.10 -1.39 3.35
C ASP A 51 -18.83 -2.84 3.76
N LEU A 52 -17.56 -3.21 3.84
CA LEU A 52 -17.10 -4.47 4.40
C LEU A 52 -16.32 -4.20 5.68
N GLU A 53 -16.85 -4.70 6.80
CA GLU A 53 -16.24 -4.50 8.10
C GLU A 53 -14.91 -5.27 8.22
N TRP A 54 -13.83 -4.53 8.46
CA TRP A 54 -12.54 -5.11 8.77
C TRP A 54 -12.44 -5.45 10.26
N LEU A 55 -12.15 -6.72 10.58
CA LEU A 55 -12.02 -7.17 11.96
C LEU A 55 -10.89 -6.42 12.70
N ALA A 56 -11.19 -6.00 13.92
CA ALA A 56 -10.20 -5.34 14.77
C ALA A 56 -9.11 -6.34 15.19
N LYS A 57 -7.83 -5.95 15.03
CA LYS A 57 -6.62 -6.70 15.42
C LYS A 57 -6.20 -7.83 14.47
N SER A 58 -6.17 -7.57 13.17
CA SER A 58 -5.49 -8.43 12.20
C SER A 58 -4.32 -7.70 11.52
N PRO A 59 -3.21 -7.45 12.24
CA PRO A 59 -2.00 -6.86 11.66
C PRO A 59 -1.34 -7.76 10.60
N ASP A 60 -1.74 -9.03 10.54
CA ASP A 60 -1.16 -10.05 9.67
C ASP A 60 -1.81 -10.08 8.26
N LEU A 61 -2.90 -9.33 8.06
CA LEU A 61 -3.73 -9.39 6.86
C LEU A 61 -3.51 -8.28 5.82
N PRO A 62 -2.99 -7.08 6.13
CA PRO A 62 -2.58 -6.15 5.09
C PRO A 62 -1.29 -6.68 4.44
N ALA A 63 -1.40 -7.18 3.21
CA ALA A 63 -0.25 -7.50 2.37
C ALA A 63 0.83 -6.38 2.32
N PRO A 64 0.48 -5.08 2.36
CA PRO A 64 1.48 -4.01 2.42
C PRO A 64 2.33 -4.02 3.69
N ASP A 65 1.71 -4.22 4.86
CA ASP A 65 2.41 -4.08 6.13
C ASP A 65 3.31 -5.28 6.43
N PHE A 66 2.91 -6.49 5.98
CA PHE A 66 3.71 -7.70 6.20
C PHE A 66 4.81 -7.91 5.15
N PHE A 67 4.49 -7.80 3.86
CA PHE A 67 5.44 -8.16 2.79
C PHE A 67 6.16 -6.94 2.20
N LEU A 68 5.40 -5.90 1.83
CA LEU A 68 5.96 -4.76 1.09
C LEU A 68 6.95 -3.99 1.95
N TRP A 69 6.68 -3.80 3.24
CA TRP A 69 7.59 -3.13 4.16
C TRP A 69 8.97 -3.78 4.23
N ASP A 70 9.04 -5.10 4.39
CA ASP A 70 10.31 -5.84 4.43
C ASP A 70 11.02 -5.83 3.08
N VAL A 71 10.28 -5.93 1.96
CA VAL A 71 10.85 -5.76 0.62
C VAL A 71 11.46 -4.37 0.45
N MET A 72 10.76 -3.31 0.83
CA MET A 72 11.25 -1.93 0.72
C MET A 72 12.48 -1.69 1.59
N LYS A 73 12.50 -2.19 2.83
CA LYS A 73 13.69 -2.15 3.70
C LYS A 73 14.89 -2.84 3.07
N ASN A 74 14.68 -4.03 2.51
CA ASN A 74 15.75 -4.79 1.85
C ASN A 74 16.25 -4.06 0.59
N ALA A 75 15.35 -3.49 -0.20
CA ALA A 75 15.71 -2.69 -1.37
C ALA A 75 16.51 -1.44 -0.96
N LEU A 76 16.09 -0.73 0.08
CA LEU A 76 16.78 0.44 0.62
C LEU A 76 18.20 0.08 1.07
N LYS A 77 18.36 -0.98 1.88
CA LYS A 77 19.67 -1.46 2.33
C LYS A 77 20.59 -1.81 1.18
N ARG A 78 20.06 -2.43 0.12
CA ARG A 78 20.82 -2.75 -1.10
C ARG A 78 21.23 -1.49 -1.86
N ALA A 79 20.33 -0.50 -1.97
CA ALA A 79 20.63 0.78 -2.61
C ALA A 79 21.73 1.54 -1.85
N GLU A 80 21.64 1.61 -0.52
CA GLU A 80 22.67 2.21 0.34
C GLU A 80 24.02 1.52 0.18
N SER A 81 24.02 0.18 0.16
CA SER A 81 25.23 -0.61 -0.09
C SER A 81 25.81 -0.36 -1.48
N CYS A 82 24.97 -0.25 -2.52
CA CYS A 82 25.43 0.11 -3.87
C CYS A 82 26.08 1.50 -3.91
N ILE A 83 25.49 2.49 -3.23
CA ILE A 83 26.03 3.85 -3.15
C ILE A 83 27.37 3.85 -2.41
N ALA A 84 27.43 3.20 -1.24
CA ALA A 84 28.65 3.10 -0.43
C ALA A 84 29.80 2.41 -1.20
N ASN A 85 29.48 1.40 -2.00
CA ASN A 85 30.44 0.66 -2.82
C ASN A 85 30.60 1.22 -4.24
N ARG A 86 30.18 2.46 -4.52
CA ARG A 86 30.30 3.13 -5.84
C ARG A 86 29.80 2.27 -7.02
N GLY A 87 28.73 1.50 -6.82
CA GLY A 87 28.12 0.66 -7.86
C GLY A 87 28.74 -0.72 -8.06
N HIS A 88 29.79 -1.09 -7.31
CA HIS A 88 30.46 -2.40 -7.49
C HIS A 88 29.59 -3.61 -7.08
N HIS A 89 28.54 -3.41 -6.27
CA HIS A 89 27.68 -4.50 -5.77
C HIS A 89 26.65 -5.00 -6.81
N LEU A 90 26.32 -4.20 -7.84
CA LEU A 90 25.32 -4.62 -8.85
C LEU A 90 25.81 -5.77 -9.73
N ALA A 91 27.13 -5.98 -9.86
CA ALA A 91 27.69 -7.11 -10.60
C ALA A 91 27.51 -8.46 -9.87
N ASP A 92 27.37 -8.46 -8.54
CA ASP A 92 27.31 -9.70 -7.73
C ASP A 92 25.88 -10.22 -7.52
N ILE A 93 24.84 -9.42 -7.80
CA ILE A 93 23.43 -9.79 -7.56
C ILE A 93 22.77 -10.48 -8.77
N THR A 94 23.28 -10.28 -9.99
CA THR A 94 22.60 -10.79 -11.21
C THR A 94 23.08 -12.16 -11.71
N PHE A 95 24.19 -12.72 -11.20
CA PHE A 95 24.73 -14.00 -11.70
C PHE A 95 25.41 -14.87 -10.65
N GLN A 96 24.77 -15.11 -9.50
CA GLN A 96 25.14 -16.27 -8.69
C GLN A 96 23.89 -17.11 -8.38
N SER A 97 23.77 -18.20 -9.16
CA SER A 97 22.94 -19.37 -8.92
C SER A 97 23.41 -20.16 -7.71
#